data_AF-A0A5S4FYH4-F1
#
_entry.id   AF-A0A5S4FYH4-F1
#
_cell.length_a   1.000
_cell.length_b   1.000
_cell.length_c   1.000
_cell.angle_alpha   90.00
_cell.angle_beta   90.00
_cell.angle_gamma   90.00
#
_symmetry.space_group_name_H-M   'P 1'
#
loop_
_entity.id
_entity.type
_entity.pdbx_description
1 polymer ?
#
loop_
_entity_poly.entity_id
_entity_poly.type
_entity_poly.pdbx_seq_one_letter_code
_entity_poly.pdbx_strand_id
1 'polypeptide(L)'
;MRNFFGPLTTRVSGDVSCPAGQRMVSSGASNGSITSLTPLPDFTGVSASGIILSSAANYLQVVVGCLPVGQIAGVTVRSETFVPDEKGAASGVVPCPAGTHAFGGGGYFRTAQNFPSTRSRPLVSNTVSADGTGWTFKASSLTSERLVITTQCAPLPGSYVAQAHVVIPGPEAIRREVYTDCKSGYSMLSGGVYLSKPDGTEQEGR
;
A
#
# COMPACT_ATOMS: atom_id res chain seq x y z
N MET A 1 -11.98 -9.14 -5.94
CA MET A 1 -12.17 -7.73 -6.33
C MET A 1 -13.54 -7.27 -5.84
N ARG A 2 -13.67 -6.02 -5.39
CA ARG A 2 -14.94 -5.41 -4.97
C ARG A 2 -14.96 -3.93 -5.32
N ASN A 3 -16.14 -3.40 -5.64
CA ASN A 3 -16.35 -1.97 -5.91
C ASN A 3 -17.13 -1.34 -4.75
N PHE A 4 -16.68 -0.18 -4.28
CA PHE A 4 -17.37 0.62 -3.26
C PHE A 4 -17.86 1.92 -3.89
N PHE A 5 -19.17 2.03 -4.07
CA PHE A 5 -19.79 3.15 -4.78
C PHE A 5 -20.05 4.33 -3.84
N GLY A 6 -19.92 5.54 -4.38
CA GLY A 6 -20.25 6.77 -3.67
C GLY A 6 -20.34 7.99 -4.59
N PRO A 7 -20.88 9.11 -4.09
CA PRO A 7 -20.90 10.35 -4.85
C PRO A 7 -19.49 10.87 -5.13
N LEU A 8 -19.38 11.76 -6.12
CA LEU A 8 -18.16 12.54 -6.37
C LEU A 8 -17.73 13.27 -5.09
N THR A 9 -16.41 13.42 -4.92
CA THR A 9 -15.74 14.04 -3.77
C THR A 9 -16.07 13.42 -2.40
N THR A 10 -16.79 12.30 -2.39
CA THR A 10 -17.13 11.59 -1.16
C THR A 10 -16.09 10.52 -0.87
N ARG A 11 -15.76 10.40 0.41
CA ARG A 11 -14.94 9.29 0.91
C ARG A 11 -15.78 8.02 0.91
N VAL A 12 -15.29 6.99 0.26
CA VAL A 12 -15.82 5.63 0.34
C VAL A 12 -14.80 4.73 1.01
N SER A 13 -15.28 3.73 1.72
CA SER A 13 -14.43 2.73 2.36
C SER A 13 -15.11 1.38 2.41
N GLY A 14 -14.30 0.34 2.53
CA GLY A 14 -14.80 -0.97 2.90
C GLY A 14 -13.74 -2.05 2.77
N ASP A 15 -14.18 -3.27 3.09
CA ASP A 15 -13.29 -4.39 3.26
C ASP A 15 -13.47 -5.42 2.14
N VAL A 16 -12.34 -5.98 1.72
CA VAL A 16 -12.27 -7.11 0.80
C VAL A 16 -11.50 -8.23 1.47
N SER A 17 -12.18 -9.34 1.73
CA SER A 17 -11.60 -10.52 2.36
C SER A 17 -11.17 -11.55 1.31
N CYS A 18 -10.13 -12.29 1.67
CA CYS A 18 -9.73 -13.54 1.05
C CYS A 18 -10.72 -14.66 1.40
N PRO A 19 -10.81 -15.70 0.55
CA PRO A 19 -11.53 -16.92 0.90
C PRO A 19 -10.99 -17.56 2.18
N ALA A 20 -11.83 -18.36 2.86
CA ALA A 20 -11.42 -19.11 4.04
C ALA A 20 -10.19 -20.00 3.76
N GLY A 21 -9.24 -20.04 4.70
CA GLY A 21 -7.98 -20.78 4.55
C GLY A 21 -6.94 -20.07 3.68
N GLN A 22 -7.21 -18.85 3.21
CA GLN A 22 -6.27 -18.02 2.47
C GLN A 22 -5.88 -16.77 3.26
N ARG A 23 -4.68 -16.26 2.96
CA ARG A 23 -4.14 -15.00 3.46
C ARG A 23 -3.97 -14.03 2.30
N MET A 24 -4.08 -12.74 2.58
CA MET A 24 -3.69 -11.68 1.68
C MET A 24 -2.18 -11.65 1.50
N VAL A 25 -1.73 -11.57 0.26
CA VAL A 25 -0.33 -11.36 -0.14
C VAL A 25 -0.16 -10.10 -0.98
N SER A 26 -1.24 -9.55 -1.53
CA SER A 26 -1.20 -8.27 -2.21
C SER A 26 -2.53 -7.56 -2.08
N SER A 27 -2.51 -6.25 -2.17
CA SER A 27 -3.71 -5.46 -2.31
C SER A 27 -3.46 -4.26 -3.21
N GLY A 28 -4.51 -3.80 -3.87
CA GLY A 28 -4.48 -2.61 -4.70
C GLY A 28 -5.84 -1.95 -4.69
N ALA A 29 -5.85 -0.64 -4.94
CA ALA A 29 -7.09 0.09 -5.19
C ALA A 29 -6.94 0.99 -6.42
N SER A 30 -8.05 1.35 -7.05
CA SER A 30 -8.08 2.20 -8.24
C SER A 30 -9.42 2.96 -8.32
N ASN A 31 -9.57 3.81 -9.34
CA ASN A 31 -10.77 4.63 -9.60
C ASN A 31 -11.10 5.65 -8.49
N GLY A 32 -10.11 6.04 -7.70
CA GLY A 32 -10.24 7.11 -6.72
C GLY A 32 -8.87 7.58 -6.21
N SER A 33 -8.89 8.64 -5.41
CA SER A 33 -7.74 9.08 -4.63
C SER A 33 -7.64 8.21 -3.38
N ILE A 34 -6.75 7.21 -3.41
CA ILE A 34 -6.64 6.22 -2.34
C ILE A 34 -5.95 6.88 -1.16
N THR A 35 -6.52 6.76 0.04
CA THR A 35 -6.01 7.41 1.25
C THR A 35 -5.61 6.41 2.34
N SER A 36 -6.10 5.17 2.24
CA SER A 36 -5.63 4.05 3.05
C SER A 36 -5.78 2.75 2.27
N LEU A 37 -4.82 1.86 2.49
CA LEU A 37 -4.87 0.47 2.07
C LEU A 37 -4.21 -0.33 3.19
N THR A 38 -5.04 -0.94 4.02
CA THR A 38 -4.63 -1.45 5.33
C THR A 38 -4.98 -2.92 5.43
N PRO A 39 -4.01 -3.81 5.63
CA PRO A 39 -4.32 -5.20 5.93
C PRO A 39 -5.27 -5.32 7.12
N LEU A 40 -6.21 -6.25 7.06
CA LEU A 40 -6.94 -6.68 8.26
C LEU A 40 -5.97 -7.28 9.28
N PRO A 41 -6.25 -7.26 10.60
CA PRO A 41 -5.30 -7.68 11.64
C PRO A 41 -4.74 -9.10 11.48
N ASP A 42 -5.52 -10.00 10.88
CA ASP A 42 -5.18 -11.40 10.61
C ASP A 42 -4.65 -11.62 9.18
N PHE A 43 -4.51 -10.55 8.40
CA PHE A 43 -4.17 -10.59 6.98
C PHE A 43 -5.10 -11.48 6.16
N THR A 44 -6.37 -11.61 6.54
CA THR A 44 -7.37 -12.29 5.70
C THR A 44 -8.02 -11.35 4.70
N GLY A 45 -7.54 -10.12 4.57
CA GLY A 45 -8.09 -9.16 3.63
C GLY A 45 -7.46 -7.79 3.77
N VAL A 46 -8.10 -6.82 3.14
CA VAL A 46 -7.71 -5.41 3.16
C VAL A 46 -8.92 -4.53 3.44
N SER A 47 -8.72 -3.52 4.28
CA SER A 47 -9.59 -2.37 4.40
C SER A 47 -9.02 -1.23 3.55
N ALA A 48 -9.82 -0.68 2.65
CA ALA A 48 -9.42 0.41 1.79
C ALA A 48 -10.31 1.62 2.01
N SER A 49 -9.74 2.82 1.87
CA SER A 49 -10.53 4.05 1.77
C SER A 49 -9.95 5.01 0.74
N GLY A 50 -10.82 5.76 0.09
CA GLY A 50 -10.42 6.74 -0.90
C GLY A 50 -11.54 7.73 -1.22
N ILE A 51 -11.19 8.76 -1.97
CA ILE A 51 -12.09 9.82 -2.41
C ILE A 51 -12.40 9.60 -3.90
N ILE A 52 -13.68 9.57 -4.26
CA ILE A 52 -14.11 9.47 -5.65
C ILE A 52 -13.83 10.80 -6.36
N LEU A 53 -13.03 10.78 -7.42
CA LEU A 53 -12.63 11.98 -8.17
C LEU A 53 -13.26 12.09 -9.57
N SER A 54 -13.95 11.05 -10.04
CA SER A 54 -14.51 10.99 -11.39
C SER A 54 -16.00 10.66 -11.36
N SER A 55 -16.80 11.43 -12.10
CA SER A 55 -18.23 11.13 -12.33
C SER A 55 -18.43 9.91 -13.23
N ALA A 56 -17.46 9.62 -14.12
CA ALA A 56 -17.53 8.49 -15.05
C ALA A 56 -17.28 7.14 -14.36
N ALA A 57 -16.61 7.14 -13.21
CA ALA A 57 -16.35 5.95 -12.39
C ALA A 57 -16.55 6.32 -10.91
N ASN A 58 -17.80 6.25 -10.45
CA ASN A 58 -18.22 6.64 -9.11
C ASN A 58 -17.98 5.54 -8.05
N TYR A 59 -16.86 4.81 -8.17
CA TYR A 59 -16.52 3.71 -7.28
C TYR A 59 -15.03 3.62 -7.00
N LEU A 60 -14.69 3.20 -5.79
CA LEU A 60 -13.35 2.73 -5.44
C LEU A 60 -13.30 1.23 -5.72
N GLN A 61 -12.46 0.82 -6.67
CA GLN A 61 -12.21 -0.60 -6.91
C GLN A 61 -11.09 -1.06 -6.00
N VAL A 62 -11.28 -2.21 -5.35
CA VAL A 62 -10.29 -2.82 -4.46
C VAL A 62 -10.06 -4.26 -4.88
N VAL A 63 -8.79 -4.63 -5.00
CA VAL A 63 -8.33 -5.97 -5.38
C VAL A 63 -7.45 -6.48 -4.26
N VAL A 64 -7.60 -7.78 -3.96
CA VAL A 64 -6.78 -8.50 -3.01
C VAL A 64 -6.26 -9.75 -3.71
N GLY A 65 -4.95 -9.97 -3.65
CA GLY A 65 -4.32 -11.23 -4.02
C GLY A 65 -4.22 -12.11 -2.79
N CYS A 66 -4.66 -13.36 -2.92
CA CYS A 66 -4.77 -14.29 -1.80
C CYS A 66 -4.04 -15.60 -2.13
N LEU A 67 -3.38 -16.18 -1.13
CA LEU A 67 -2.75 -17.50 -1.22
C LEU A 67 -3.19 -18.36 -0.02
N PRO A 68 -3.29 -19.70 -0.17
CA PRO A 68 -3.47 -20.61 0.95
C PRO A 68 -2.44 -20.36 2.06
N VAL A 69 -2.87 -20.37 3.33
CA VAL A 69 -2.01 -20.06 4.49
C VAL A 69 -0.73 -20.93 4.53
N GLY A 70 -0.81 -22.19 4.08
CA GLY A 70 0.32 -23.12 4.06
C GLY A 70 1.36 -22.90 2.94
N GLN A 71 1.12 -22.00 1.98
CA GLN A 71 2.08 -21.76 0.89
C GLN A 71 3.26 -20.87 1.31
N ILE A 72 3.11 -20.07 2.37
CA ILE A 72 4.18 -19.24 2.91
C ILE A 72 4.37 -19.59 4.37
N ALA A 73 5.44 -20.33 4.66
CA ALA A 73 5.79 -20.70 6.02
C ALA A 73 6.56 -19.57 6.73
N GLY A 74 6.57 -19.62 8.07
CA GLY A 74 7.40 -18.72 8.88
C GLY A 74 7.01 -17.24 8.80
N VAL A 75 5.74 -16.94 8.51
CA VAL A 75 5.30 -15.54 8.40
C VAL A 75 5.26 -14.87 9.75
N THR A 76 5.88 -13.70 9.82
CA THR A 76 5.80 -12.76 10.93
C THR A 76 5.17 -11.46 10.47
N VAL A 77 4.58 -10.72 11.41
CA VAL A 77 4.00 -9.40 11.17
C VAL A 77 4.79 -8.38 11.96
N ARG A 78 5.14 -7.26 11.33
CA ARG A 78 5.73 -6.11 12.02
C ARG A 78 4.90 -4.87 11.76
N SER A 79 4.81 -4.00 12.76
CA SER A 79 4.16 -2.72 12.64
C SER A 79 4.94 -1.66 13.40
N GLU A 80 5.08 -0.49 12.81
CA GLU A 80 5.73 0.66 13.44
C GLU A 80 4.89 1.91 13.22
N THR A 81 5.09 2.88 14.11
CA THR A 81 4.35 4.14 14.11
C THR A 81 5.32 5.29 13.88
N PHE A 82 4.97 6.16 12.94
CA PHE A 82 5.78 7.29 12.50
C PHE A 82 5.04 8.60 12.81
N VAL A 83 5.83 9.62 13.13
CA VAL A 83 5.35 10.97 13.41
C VAL A 83 5.37 11.77 12.11
N PRO A 84 4.27 12.44 11.73
CA PRO A 84 4.29 13.37 10.61
C PRO A 84 5.19 14.57 10.88
N ASP A 85 5.73 15.14 9.81
CA ASP A 85 6.43 16.43 9.83
C ASP A 85 5.47 17.60 10.13
N GLU A 86 6.01 18.82 10.16
CA GLU A 86 5.23 20.05 10.42
C GLU A 86 4.17 20.35 9.35
N LYS A 87 4.27 19.73 8.17
CA LYS A 87 3.30 19.83 7.07
C LYS A 87 2.30 18.66 7.07
N GLY A 88 2.45 17.72 8.01
CA GLY A 88 1.61 16.54 8.14
C GLY A 88 1.99 15.41 7.18
N ALA A 89 3.11 15.49 6.48
CA ALA A 89 3.63 14.38 5.69
C ALA A 89 4.35 13.37 6.59
N ALA A 90 4.10 12.09 6.39
CA ALA A 90 4.78 11.01 7.10
C ALA A 90 5.24 9.96 6.09
N SER A 91 6.46 9.49 6.26
CA SER A 91 7.05 8.38 5.51
C SER A 91 7.76 7.46 6.48
N GLY A 92 7.80 6.18 6.16
CA GLY A 92 8.52 5.19 6.95
C GLY A 92 8.74 3.90 6.18
N VAL A 93 9.68 3.12 6.67
CA VAL A 93 9.91 1.75 6.25
C VAL A 93 9.79 0.87 7.48
N VAL A 94 8.97 -0.18 7.41
CA VAL A 94 8.96 -1.22 8.45
C VAL A 94 9.86 -2.35 7.98
N PRO A 95 11.04 -2.53 8.60
CA PRO A 95 11.96 -3.58 8.19
C PRO A 95 11.49 -4.93 8.70
N CYS A 96 11.69 -5.96 7.89
CA CYS A 96 11.53 -7.34 8.25
C CYS A 96 12.72 -7.84 9.09
N PRO A 97 12.52 -8.89 9.91
CA PRO A 97 13.63 -9.57 10.57
C PRO A 97 14.71 -10.02 9.58
N ALA A 98 15.97 -10.10 10.05
CA ALA A 98 17.07 -10.57 9.23
C ALA A 98 16.76 -11.96 8.61
N GLY A 99 17.09 -12.12 7.33
CA GLY A 99 16.81 -13.35 6.57
C GLY A 99 15.38 -13.50 6.06
N THR A 100 14.55 -12.46 6.19
CA THR A 100 13.16 -12.46 5.67
C THR A 100 12.91 -11.28 4.74
N HIS A 101 11.93 -11.43 3.87
CA HIS A 101 11.51 -10.41 2.90
C HIS A 101 10.07 -9.99 3.17
N ALA A 102 9.79 -8.72 2.91
CA ALA A 102 8.43 -8.19 2.94
C ALA A 102 7.69 -8.65 1.70
N PHE A 103 6.47 -9.16 1.88
CA PHE A 103 5.64 -9.61 0.76
C PHE A 103 4.20 -9.09 0.84
N GLY A 104 3.88 -8.21 1.77
CA GLY A 104 2.57 -7.60 1.81
C GLY A 104 2.46 -6.67 2.99
N GLY A 105 1.91 -5.49 2.78
CA GLY A 105 1.78 -4.52 3.83
C GLY A 105 0.79 -3.43 3.47
N GLY A 106 0.85 -2.38 4.27
CA GLY A 106 0.03 -1.21 4.07
C GLY A 106 0.25 -0.20 5.17
N GLY A 107 -0.52 0.87 5.10
CA GLY A 107 -0.45 1.94 6.06
C GLY A 107 -1.74 2.72 6.17
N TYR A 108 -1.86 3.43 7.28
CA TYR A 108 -2.98 4.31 7.58
C TYR A 108 -2.59 5.30 8.66
N PHE A 109 -3.31 6.41 8.73
CA PHE A 109 -3.17 7.33 9.85
C PHE A 109 -4.14 6.98 10.98
N ARG A 110 -3.71 7.22 12.22
CA ARG A 110 -4.55 7.21 13.41
C ARG A 110 -4.61 8.58 14.07
N THR A 111 -5.77 8.91 14.60
CA THR A 111 -5.98 10.10 15.43
C THR A 111 -5.29 9.94 16.79
N ALA A 112 -5.18 11.03 17.55
CA ALA A 112 -4.67 10.99 18.93
C ALA A 112 -5.50 10.07 19.86
N GLN A 113 -6.74 9.75 19.50
CA GLN A 113 -7.63 8.82 20.20
C GLN A 113 -7.53 7.38 19.67
N ASN A 114 -6.51 7.04 18.87
CA ASN A 114 -6.27 5.74 18.27
C ASN A 114 -7.34 5.22 17.28
N PHE A 115 -8.20 6.11 16.76
CA PHE A 115 -9.12 5.76 15.68
C PHE A 115 -8.44 5.91 14.31
N PRO A 116 -8.78 5.08 13.30
CA PRO A 116 -8.39 5.35 11.92
C PRO A 116 -8.81 6.75 11.49
N SER A 117 -7.90 7.48 10.85
CA SER A 117 -8.17 8.83 10.37
C SER A 117 -9.12 8.81 9.17
N THR A 118 -10.08 9.73 9.18
CA THR A 118 -10.93 10.06 8.03
C THR A 118 -10.42 11.30 7.27
N ARG A 119 -9.29 11.87 7.71
CA ARG A 119 -8.70 13.11 7.19
C ARG A 119 -7.39 12.90 6.44
N SER A 120 -6.99 11.64 6.25
CA SER A 120 -5.83 11.29 5.45
C SER A 120 -5.97 11.77 4.02
N ARG A 121 -4.86 12.31 3.50
CA ARG A 121 -4.67 12.70 2.11
C ARG A 121 -4.31 11.48 1.25
N PRO A 122 -4.29 11.63 -0.08
CA PRO A 122 -3.93 10.53 -0.96
C PRO A 122 -2.55 9.96 -0.64
N LEU A 123 -2.41 8.65 -0.75
CA LEU A 123 -1.14 7.95 -0.57
C LEU A 123 -0.19 8.25 -1.72
N VAL A 124 1.09 8.35 -1.39
CA VAL A 124 2.19 8.61 -2.32
C VAL A 124 2.93 7.31 -2.62
N SER A 125 3.18 6.51 -1.60
CA SER A 125 3.79 5.21 -1.74
C SER A 125 3.16 4.18 -0.82
N ASN A 126 3.08 2.95 -1.31
CA ASN A 126 2.66 1.76 -0.59
C ASN A 126 3.25 0.56 -1.34
N THR A 127 4.48 0.18 -1.00
CA THR A 127 5.24 -0.81 -1.77
C THR A 127 6.28 -1.51 -0.90
N VAL A 128 6.82 -2.61 -1.41
CA VAL A 128 8.01 -3.24 -0.86
C VAL A 128 9.22 -2.30 -1.02
N SER A 129 10.13 -2.27 -0.05
CA SER A 129 11.40 -1.56 -0.18
C SER A 129 12.22 -2.11 -1.35
N ALA A 130 13.13 -1.29 -1.89
CA ALA A 130 13.91 -1.65 -3.08
C ALA A 130 14.76 -2.92 -2.90
N ASP A 131 15.22 -3.19 -1.69
CA ASP A 131 15.98 -4.40 -1.31
C ASP A 131 15.07 -5.60 -0.93
N GLY A 132 13.76 -5.42 -0.93
CA GLY A 132 12.80 -6.46 -0.56
C GLY A 132 12.66 -6.71 0.94
N THR A 133 13.43 -6.03 1.79
CA THR A 133 13.54 -6.37 3.23
C THR A 133 12.57 -5.58 4.10
N GLY A 134 11.73 -4.73 3.54
CA GLY A 134 10.79 -3.92 4.31
C GLY A 134 9.61 -3.45 3.49
N TRP A 135 8.69 -2.75 4.15
CA TRP A 135 7.54 -2.12 3.50
C TRP A 135 7.59 -0.62 3.65
N THR A 136 7.61 0.07 2.52
CA THR A 136 7.65 1.53 2.43
C THR A 136 6.23 2.06 2.29
N PHE A 137 5.88 3.04 3.11
CA PHE A 137 4.61 3.74 2.99
C PHE A 137 4.81 5.24 3.22
N LYS A 138 4.19 6.05 2.38
CA LYS A 138 4.15 7.50 2.51
C LYS A 138 2.78 8.04 2.16
N ALA A 139 2.31 8.93 3.00
CA ALA A 139 1.11 9.70 2.79
C ALA A 139 1.16 10.99 3.63
N SER A 140 0.14 11.82 3.52
CA SER A 140 0.01 13.01 4.35
C SER A 140 -1.31 13.00 5.11
N SER A 141 -1.33 13.64 6.27
CA SER A 141 -2.53 13.86 7.07
C SER A 141 -2.40 15.12 7.93
N LEU A 142 -3.18 15.23 9.00
CA LEU A 142 -2.98 16.25 10.02
C LEU A 142 -1.72 15.95 10.85
N THR A 143 -1.02 17.01 11.27
CA THR A 143 0.20 16.93 12.08
C THR A 143 0.01 16.24 13.44
N SER A 144 -1.22 16.25 13.97
CA SER A 144 -1.58 15.60 15.24
C SER A 144 -1.78 14.08 15.12
N GLU A 145 -1.81 13.54 13.91
CA GLU A 145 -2.03 12.12 13.66
C GLU A 145 -0.72 11.33 13.65
N ARG A 146 -0.83 10.00 13.63
CA ARG A 146 0.31 9.10 13.56
C ARG A 146 0.15 8.16 12.38
N LEU A 147 1.19 8.02 11.57
CA LEU A 147 1.22 7.04 10.50
C LEU A 147 1.54 5.67 11.10
N VAL A 148 0.68 4.69 10.90
CA VAL A 148 0.94 3.29 11.23
C VAL A 148 1.23 2.55 9.94
N ILE A 149 2.37 1.87 9.88
CA ILE A 149 2.75 0.99 8.77
C ILE A 149 2.78 -0.43 9.31
N THR A 150 2.30 -1.39 8.52
CA THR A 150 2.31 -2.81 8.86
C THR A 150 2.78 -3.63 7.67
N THR A 151 3.58 -4.66 7.92
CA THR A 151 4.09 -5.58 6.89
C THR A 151 4.09 -7.03 7.36
N GLN A 152 3.97 -7.95 6.41
CA GLN A 152 4.21 -9.38 6.54
C GLN A 152 5.60 -9.72 6.01
N CYS A 153 6.32 -10.52 6.77
CA CYS A 153 7.69 -10.92 6.50
C CYS A 153 7.79 -12.44 6.49
N ALA A 154 8.49 -13.01 5.52
CA ALA A 154 8.71 -14.45 5.42
C ALA A 154 10.12 -14.78 4.90
N PRO A 155 10.68 -15.94 5.23
CA PRO A 155 11.84 -16.48 4.53
C PRO A 155 11.43 -16.85 3.09
N LEU A 156 11.84 -16.02 2.13
CA LEU A 156 11.52 -16.17 0.71
C LEU A 156 12.81 -16.39 -0.10
N PRO A 157 13.44 -17.57 -0.01
CA PRO A 157 14.69 -17.83 -0.72
C PRO A 157 14.49 -17.74 -2.24
N GLY A 158 15.36 -16.99 -2.92
CA GLY A 158 15.29 -16.78 -4.35
C GLY A 158 14.25 -15.75 -4.80
N SER A 159 13.50 -15.11 -3.90
CA SER A 159 12.65 -13.97 -4.27
C SER A 159 13.49 -12.75 -4.61
N TYR A 160 12.95 -11.88 -5.47
CA TYR A 160 13.54 -10.58 -5.78
C TYR A 160 12.43 -9.55 -6.00
N VAL A 161 12.78 -8.27 -5.89
CA VAL A 161 11.86 -7.17 -6.22
C VAL A 161 12.04 -6.81 -7.68
N ALA A 162 10.96 -6.90 -8.45
CA ALA A 162 10.90 -6.35 -9.79
C ALA A 162 10.34 -4.92 -9.72
N GLN A 163 11.05 -3.95 -10.29
CA GLN A 163 10.58 -2.56 -10.42
C GLN A 163 10.60 -2.16 -11.89
N ALA A 164 9.51 -1.55 -12.35
CA ALA A 164 9.47 -0.90 -13.65
C ALA A 164 9.15 0.58 -13.47
N HIS A 165 9.90 1.43 -14.16
CA HIS A 165 9.68 2.87 -14.15
C HIS A 165 9.10 3.30 -15.49
N VAL A 166 7.96 3.98 -15.47
CA VAL A 166 7.46 4.70 -16.64
C VAL A 166 7.57 6.20 -16.37
N VAL A 167 8.30 6.90 -17.22
CA VAL A 167 8.36 8.36 -17.23
C VAL A 167 7.16 8.84 -18.05
N ILE A 168 6.20 9.52 -17.41
CA ILE A 168 5.10 10.15 -18.14
C ILE A 168 5.55 11.55 -18.57
N PRO A 169 5.60 11.85 -19.88
CA PRO A 169 5.98 13.19 -20.35
C PRO A 169 4.99 14.26 -19.88
N GLY A 170 5.48 15.34 -19.28
CA GLY A 170 4.69 16.48 -18.81
C GLY A 170 5.56 17.55 -18.13
N PRO A 171 5.03 18.78 -17.91
CA PRO A 171 5.79 19.87 -17.27
C PRO A 171 6.19 19.54 -15.82
N GLU A 172 5.46 18.64 -15.18
CA GLU A 172 5.86 17.94 -13.96
C GLU A 172 5.99 16.45 -14.31
N ALA A 173 7.10 16.02 -14.89
CA ALA A 173 7.28 14.62 -15.25
C ALA A 173 7.16 13.74 -13.99
N ILE A 174 6.03 13.05 -13.82
CA ILE A 174 5.81 12.11 -12.72
C ILE A 174 6.21 10.73 -13.23
N ARG A 175 7.10 10.05 -12.50
CA ARG A 175 7.33 8.62 -12.72
C ARG A 175 6.23 7.85 -12.00
N ARG A 176 5.46 7.07 -12.75
CA ARG A 176 4.58 6.05 -12.19
C ARG A 176 5.25 4.70 -12.36
N GLU A 177 5.29 3.92 -11.29
CA GLU A 177 5.57 2.50 -11.45
C GLU A 177 4.35 1.84 -12.09
N VAL A 178 4.58 1.22 -13.25
CA VAL A 178 3.57 0.45 -13.99
C VAL A 178 3.88 -1.02 -13.77
N TYR A 179 2.88 -1.88 -13.97
CA TYR A 179 3.03 -3.34 -13.90
C TYR A 179 4.33 -3.77 -14.58
N THR A 180 5.14 -4.52 -13.83
CA THR A 180 6.32 -5.21 -14.34
C THR A 180 6.00 -6.68 -14.41
N ASP A 181 6.39 -7.32 -15.51
CA ASP A 181 6.27 -8.77 -15.62
C ASP A 181 7.39 -9.43 -14.83
N CYS A 182 7.04 -10.50 -14.12
CA CYS A 182 8.05 -11.36 -13.51
C CYS A 182 8.89 -12.03 -14.61
N LYS A 183 10.18 -12.27 -14.34
CA LYS A 183 11.04 -13.07 -15.23
C LYS A 183 10.42 -14.46 -15.40
N SER A 184 10.62 -15.08 -16.57
CA SER A 184 10.18 -16.45 -16.80
C SER A 184 10.61 -17.39 -15.66
N GLY A 185 9.67 -18.20 -15.16
CA GLY A 185 9.86 -19.08 -14.00
C GLY A 185 9.50 -18.45 -12.65
N TYR A 186 9.14 -17.16 -12.60
CA TYR A 186 8.72 -16.48 -11.38
C TYR A 186 7.22 -16.12 -11.44
N SER A 187 6.62 -15.97 -10.26
CA SER A 187 5.24 -15.50 -10.10
C SER A 187 5.20 -14.30 -9.17
N MET A 188 4.29 -13.36 -9.44
CA MET A 188 4.12 -12.18 -8.60
C MET A 188 3.57 -12.61 -7.24
N LEU A 189 4.32 -12.33 -6.17
CA LEU A 189 3.87 -12.57 -4.80
C LEU A 189 3.15 -11.34 -4.24
N SER A 190 3.68 -10.15 -4.52
CA SER A 190 3.20 -8.87 -4.01
C SER A 190 3.34 -7.77 -5.05
N GLY A 191 2.53 -6.71 -4.92
CA GLY A 191 2.61 -5.52 -5.74
C GLY A 191 2.44 -4.27 -4.88
N GLY A 192 2.86 -3.14 -5.42
CA GLY A 192 2.80 -1.85 -4.75
C GLY A 192 2.86 -0.70 -5.74
N VAL A 193 2.76 0.52 -5.22
CA VAL A 193 2.93 1.74 -6.00
C VAL A 193 3.91 2.67 -5.30
N TYR A 194 4.76 3.30 -6.09
CA TYR A 194 5.67 4.34 -5.65
C TYR A 194 5.65 5.48 -6.67
N LEU A 195 5.44 6.70 -6.17
CA LEU A 195 5.49 7.91 -6.99
C LEU A 195 6.83 8.61 -6.76
N SER A 196 7.62 8.74 -7.83
CA SER A 196 8.89 9.48 -7.81
C SER A 196 8.93 10.62 -8.82
N LYS A 197 9.73 11.62 -8.50
CA LYS A 197 10.19 12.66 -9.40
C LYS A 197 11.15 12.08 -10.45
N PRO A 198 11.46 12.80 -11.54
CA PRO A 198 12.35 12.31 -12.60
C PRO A 198 13.75 11.93 -12.11
N ASP A 199 14.22 12.61 -11.06
CA ASP A 199 15.51 12.39 -10.38
C ASP A 199 15.51 11.16 -9.44
N GLY A 200 14.41 10.42 -9.38
CA GLY A 200 14.24 9.23 -8.54
C GLY A 200 13.86 9.53 -7.09
N THR A 201 13.86 10.80 -6.68
CA THR A 201 13.40 11.20 -5.34
C THR A 201 11.90 11.00 -5.22
N GLU A 202 11.44 10.59 -4.05
CA GLU A 202 10.01 10.35 -3.80
C GLU A 202 9.20 11.65 -3.96
N GLN A 203 8.04 11.57 -4.61
CA GLN A 203 7.16 12.73 -4.76
C GLN A 203 6.62 13.18 -3.39
N GLU A 204 6.32 14.47 -3.25
CA GLU A 204 5.56 14.96 -2.09
C GLU A 204 4.06 14.80 -2.39
N GLY A 205 3.29 14.27 -1.42
CA GLY A 205 1.84 14.20 -1.54
C GLY A 205 1.27 15.61 -1.54
N ARG A 206 0.56 15.99 -2.62
CA ARG A 206 -0.19 17.26 -2.68
C ARG A 206 -1.54 17.10 -2.01
#